data_AF-A0A2V5UEP1-F1
#
_entry.id   AF-A0A2V5UEP1-F1
#
_cell.length_a   1.000
_cell.length_b   1.000
_cell.length_c   1.000
_cell.angle_alpha   90.00
_cell.angle_beta   90.00
_cell.angle_gamma   90.00
#
_symmetry.space_group_name_H-M   'P 1'
#
loop_
_entity.id
_entity.type
_entity.pdbx_description
1 polymer ?
#
loop_
_entity_poly.entity_id
_entity_poly.type
_entity_poly.pdbx_seq_one_letter_code
_entity_poly.pdbx_strand_id
1 'polypeptide(L)'
;MRKQQLSAEVCLEAFPDDPDFPQLKVASDPSLMLEVFRRHLKPVSGEPCQIRRCAPFRFRYRQSTSRCVLQYTLRIVEPRTGRQWDQWVTGLVYAETDEAERLWRELRAEDPRREIPEHWLTFEPVEFIPELRMLVEVFPYDRRLRNLGPVLGGAVRDLEPLLLARLGPGQWRAEKRNIEPTRYRTELGAALKYTLQARDALTARSESVRCYLKVYRNQRGEESFELLRSLSRRAGNGQNLYSVVGPIGYLSELRTLVLEEAAGTSLQQILLRQRDPTAAVRAVARAVAALNQDDLGLARSDSLAGQLEDVAQE
;
A
#
# COMPACT_ATOMS: atom_id res chain seq x y z
N MET A 1 -0.60 -14.56 3.03
CA MET A 1 0.85 -14.64 3.28
C MET A 1 1.08 -14.44 4.77
N ARG A 2 1.76 -15.36 5.47
CA ARG A 2 2.22 -15.09 6.84
C ARG A 2 3.15 -13.87 6.75
N LYS A 3 2.74 -12.77 7.37
CA LYS A 3 3.56 -11.56 7.50
C LYS A 3 4.91 -11.99 8.08
N GLN A 4 5.99 -11.55 7.47
CA GLN A 4 7.32 -11.65 8.04
C GLN A 4 7.24 -11.12 9.47
N GLN A 5 7.35 -12.01 10.45
CA GLN A 5 7.91 -11.62 11.73
C GLN A 5 9.36 -11.30 11.41
N LEU A 6 9.62 -10.04 11.06
CA LEU A 6 10.95 -9.47 11.27
C LEU A 6 11.25 -9.75 12.74
N SER A 7 12.27 -10.58 12.97
CA SER A 7 12.77 -10.85 14.32
C SER A 7 13.07 -9.50 14.97
N ALA A 8 12.68 -9.36 16.23
CA ALA A 8 12.94 -8.17 17.04
C ALA A 8 14.45 -7.80 17.09
N GLU A 9 15.32 -8.72 16.69
CA GLU A 9 16.78 -8.59 16.66
C GLU A 9 17.31 -7.65 15.56
N VAL A 10 16.54 -7.35 14.50
CA VAL A 10 16.99 -6.39 13.46
C VAL A 10 16.69 -4.92 13.86
N CYS A 11 16.04 -4.67 15.01
CA CYS A 11 15.71 -3.32 15.48
C CYS A 11 16.80 -2.64 16.34
N LEU A 12 17.99 -3.24 16.50
CA LEU A 12 19.02 -2.76 17.45
C LEU A 12 20.26 -2.12 16.81
N GLU A 13 20.32 -1.94 15.48
CA GLU A 13 21.25 -0.96 14.93
C GLU A 13 20.69 0.43 15.24
N ALA A 14 21.26 1.05 16.28
CA ALA A 14 20.86 2.34 16.82
C ALA A 14 20.59 3.36 15.70
N PHE A 15 19.37 3.89 15.69
CA PHE A 15 19.00 4.99 14.80
C PHE A 15 20.00 6.14 14.98
N PRO A 16 20.34 6.86 13.90
CA PRO A 16 21.29 7.95 14.00
C PRO A 16 20.79 8.98 15.02
N ASP A 17 21.63 9.28 16.00
CA ASP A 17 21.42 10.42 16.90
C ASP A 17 21.57 11.70 16.07
N ASP A 18 20.45 12.21 15.56
CA ASP A 18 20.38 13.45 14.78
C ASP A 18 19.92 14.61 15.68
N PRO A 19 20.75 15.65 15.88
CA PRO A 19 20.37 16.85 16.63
C PRO A 19 19.12 17.56 16.09
N ASP A 20 18.87 17.47 14.79
CA ASP A 20 17.70 18.11 14.15
C ASP A 20 16.41 17.31 14.42
N PHE A 21 16.54 16.04 14.82
CA PHE A 21 15.42 15.15 15.11
C PHE A 21 15.58 14.39 16.43
N PRO A 22 15.64 15.09 17.58
CA PRO A 22 15.83 14.47 18.90
C PRO A 22 14.72 13.47 19.26
N GLN A 23 13.56 13.58 18.61
CA GLN A 23 12.40 12.74 18.84
C GLN A 23 12.58 11.32 18.27
N LEU A 24 13.56 11.09 17.38
CA LEU A 24 13.82 9.78 16.78
C LEU A 24 14.16 8.70 17.81
N LYS A 25 14.78 9.07 18.94
CA LYS A 25 15.05 8.15 20.06
C LYS A 25 13.78 7.49 20.57
N VAL A 26 12.72 8.27 20.73
CA VAL A 26 11.42 7.76 21.18
C VAL A 26 10.65 7.16 20.00
N ALA A 27 10.62 7.85 18.85
CA ALA A 27 9.85 7.42 17.68
C ALA A 27 10.30 6.06 17.12
N SER A 28 11.56 5.69 17.27
CA SER A 28 12.06 4.39 16.83
C SER A 28 11.87 3.27 17.85
N ASP A 29 11.63 3.59 19.12
CA ASP A 29 11.46 2.59 20.18
C ASP A 29 10.02 2.03 20.17
N PRO A 30 9.83 0.72 19.91
CA PRO A 30 8.50 0.12 19.84
C PRO A 30 7.71 0.18 21.16
N SER A 31 8.39 0.11 22.30
CA SER A 31 7.77 0.09 23.62
C SER A 31 7.35 1.49 24.05
N LEU A 32 8.20 2.49 23.83
CA LEU A 32 7.85 3.88 24.10
C LEU A 32 6.73 4.36 23.15
N MET A 33 6.82 4.04 21.86
CA MET A 33 5.76 4.40 20.90
C MET A 33 4.43 3.69 21.19
N LEU A 34 4.44 2.47 21.75
CA LEU A 34 3.22 1.82 22.19
C LEU A 34 2.47 2.67 23.23
N GLU A 35 3.18 3.18 24.24
CA GLU A 35 2.59 4.02 25.28
C GLU A 35 2.14 5.38 24.73
N VAL A 36 2.93 5.98 23.84
CA VAL A 36 2.56 7.20 23.12
C VAL A 36 1.26 7.00 22.34
N PHE A 37 1.15 5.96 21.51
CA PHE A 37 -0.06 5.72 20.74
C PHE A 37 -1.27 5.39 21.62
N ARG A 38 -1.09 4.68 22.75
CA ARG A 38 -2.17 4.41 23.71
C ARG A 38 -2.73 5.68 24.33
N ARG A 39 -1.88 6.66 24.58
CA ARG A 39 -2.28 7.94 25.18
C ARG A 39 -3.02 8.83 24.18
N HIS A 40 -2.58 8.85 22.92
CA HIS A 40 -3.00 9.86 21.95
C HIS A 40 -4.02 9.37 20.93
N LEU A 41 -3.97 8.12 20.47
CA LEU A 41 -4.91 7.64 19.45
C LEU A 41 -6.26 7.28 20.08
N LYS A 42 -7.24 8.16 19.88
CA LYS A 42 -8.60 8.01 20.40
C LYS A 42 -9.50 7.27 19.40
N PRO A 43 -10.21 6.22 19.82
CA PRO A 43 -11.16 5.53 18.95
C PRO A 43 -12.33 6.45 18.54
N VAL A 44 -12.77 6.35 17.27
CA VAL A 44 -13.87 7.19 16.74
C VAL A 44 -15.23 6.64 17.13
N SER A 45 -15.41 5.31 17.11
CA SER A 45 -16.71 4.67 17.30
C SER A 45 -17.21 4.64 18.76
N GLY A 46 -16.45 5.21 19.71
CA GLY A 46 -16.75 5.12 21.14
C GLY A 46 -16.61 3.71 21.73
N GLU A 47 -16.47 2.68 20.90
CA GLU A 47 -16.20 1.31 21.32
C GLU A 47 -14.76 1.20 21.86
N PRO A 48 -14.56 0.53 23.00
CA PRO A 48 -13.24 0.42 23.60
C PRO A 48 -12.34 -0.41 22.68
N CYS A 49 -11.29 0.21 22.16
CA CYS A 49 -10.22 -0.47 21.43
C CYS A 49 -8.92 -0.36 22.23
N GLN A 50 -8.12 -1.42 22.23
CA GLN A 50 -6.83 -1.45 22.91
C GLN A 50 -5.70 -1.71 21.93
N ILE A 51 -4.69 -0.84 21.97
CA ILE A 51 -3.44 -1.03 21.24
C ILE A 51 -2.57 -1.99 22.07
N ARG A 52 -2.35 -3.21 21.58
CA ARG A 52 -1.63 -4.26 22.31
C ARG A 52 -0.15 -4.36 21.95
N ARG A 53 0.20 -4.03 20.71
CA ARG A 53 1.58 -4.07 20.22
C ARG A 53 1.80 -2.93 19.24
N CYS A 54 2.98 -2.33 19.27
CA CYS A 54 3.50 -1.44 18.25
C CYS A 54 4.73 -2.11 17.62
N ALA A 55 4.82 -2.05 16.29
CA ALA A 55 5.98 -2.54 15.56
C ALA A 55 6.35 -1.52 14.47
N PRO A 56 7.43 -0.74 14.63
CA PRO A 56 7.98 0.04 13.51
C PRO A 56 8.45 -0.93 12.43
N PHE A 57 8.17 -0.62 11.17
CA PHE A 57 8.54 -1.50 10.05
C PHE A 57 9.12 -0.76 8.85
N ARG A 58 9.04 0.57 8.84
CA ARG A 58 9.74 1.40 7.86
C ARG A 58 10.16 2.72 8.46
N PHE A 59 11.37 3.13 8.10
CA PHE A 59 11.90 4.44 8.34
C PHE A 59 12.38 5.02 7.02
N ARG A 60 11.99 6.26 6.72
CA ARG A 60 12.57 7.06 5.64
C ARG A 60 13.12 8.33 6.28
N TYR A 61 14.43 8.43 6.21
CA TYR A 61 15.22 9.53 6.71
C TYR A 61 16.38 9.76 5.75
N ARG A 62 16.70 11.03 5.53
CA ARG A 62 17.93 11.45 4.90
C ARG A 62 18.51 12.55 5.76
N GLN A 63 19.82 12.49 5.97
CA GLN A 63 20.58 13.63 6.50
C GLN A 63 20.24 14.86 5.64
N SER A 64 20.02 16.02 6.29
CA SER A 64 19.60 17.30 5.68
C SER A 64 18.22 17.37 5.02
N THR A 65 17.28 16.46 5.33
CA THR A 65 15.87 16.64 4.93
C THR A 65 15.08 17.39 6.00
N SER A 66 14.04 18.11 5.58
CA SER A 66 13.16 18.85 6.51
C SER A 66 12.26 17.95 7.37
N ARG A 67 12.19 16.65 7.09
CA ARG A 67 11.33 15.71 7.82
C ARG A 67 11.77 14.24 7.78
N CYS A 68 11.41 13.51 8.83
CA CYS A 68 11.46 12.06 8.93
C CYS A 68 10.08 11.43 8.77
N VAL A 69 10.02 10.24 8.16
CA VAL A 69 8.77 9.46 8.03
C VAL A 69 8.95 8.07 8.63
N LEU A 70 8.11 7.73 9.60
CA LEU A 70 8.09 6.44 10.29
C LEU A 70 6.76 5.74 10.04
N GLN A 71 6.79 4.45 9.71
CA GLN A 71 5.57 3.62 9.62
C GLN A 71 5.56 2.54 10.70
N TYR A 72 4.39 2.38 11.32
CA TYR A 72 4.12 1.43 12.39
C TYR A 72 2.97 0.52 12.03
N THR A 73 3.05 -0.73 12.50
CA THR A 73 1.91 -1.63 12.57
C THR A 73 1.48 -1.75 14.03
N LEU A 74 0.24 -1.33 14.31
CA LEU A 74 -0.38 -1.45 15.62
C LEU A 74 -1.29 -2.67 15.65
N ARG A 75 -1.12 -3.55 16.65
CA ARG A 75 -2.07 -4.65 16.89
C ARG A 75 -3.21 -4.13 17.76
N ILE A 76 -4.41 -4.08 17.20
CA ILE A 76 -5.61 -3.62 17.90
C ILE A 76 -6.41 -4.83 18.36
N VAL A 77 -6.97 -4.73 19.57
CA VAL A 77 -7.90 -5.70 20.13
C VAL A 77 -9.15 -4.97 20.62
N GLU A 78 -10.30 -5.43 20.18
CA GLU A 78 -11.60 -5.04 20.72
C GLU A 78 -11.93 -5.98 21.90
N PRO A 79 -11.94 -5.50 23.16
CA PRO A 79 -12.06 -6.36 24.33
C PRO A 79 -13.39 -7.10 24.43
N ARG A 80 -14.48 -6.51 23.92
CA ARG A 80 -15.84 -7.08 23.99
C ARG A 80 -16.00 -8.32 23.13
N THR A 81 -15.46 -8.29 21.93
CA THR A 81 -15.61 -9.37 20.93
C THR A 81 -14.37 -10.26 20.85
N GLY A 82 -13.23 -9.80 21.41
CA GLY A 82 -11.92 -10.40 21.20
C GLY A 82 -11.39 -10.21 19.78
N ARG A 83 -12.06 -9.44 18.91
CA ARG A 83 -11.64 -9.21 17.53
C ARG A 83 -10.28 -8.54 17.53
N GLN A 84 -9.41 -8.98 16.63
CA GLN A 84 -8.07 -8.44 16.49
C GLN A 84 -7.75 -8.12 15.05
N TRP A 85 -7.09 -6.98 14.82
CA TRP A 85 -6.63 -6.56 13.51
C TRP A 85 -5.34 -5.74 13.62
N ASP A 86 -4.71 -5.52 12.47
CA ASP A 86 -3.52 -4.69 12.38
C ASP A 86 -3.91 -3.35 11.75
N GLN A 87 -3.53 -2.25 12.41
CA GLN A 87 -3.74 -0.88 11.96
C GLN A 87 -2.39 -0.28 11.56
N TRP A 88 -2.29 0.25 10.35
CA TRP A 88 -1.10 1.01 9.95
C TRP A 88 -1.21 2.46 10.36
N VAL A 89 -0.10 3.00 10.84
CA VAL A 89 0.02 4.38 11.29
C VAL A 89 1.33 4.96 10.76
N THR A 90 1.30 6.19 10.30
CA THR A 90 2.49 6.94 9.86
C THR A 90 2.74 8.07 10.83
N GLY A 91 3.97 8.18 11.34
CA GLY A 91 4.45 9.35 12.06
C GLY A 91 5.34 10.21 11.16
N LEU A 92 5.05 11.51 11.10
CA LEU A 92 5.81 12.53 10.38
C LEU A 92 6.42 13.47 11.42
N VAL A 93 7.75 13.53 11.46
CA VAL A 93 8.50 14.43 12.34
C VAL A 93 9.21 15.45 11.47
N TYR A 94 9.08 16.72 11.80
CA TYR A 94 9.67 17.83 11.04
C TYR A 94 10.83 18.45 11.82
N ALA A 95 11.83 18.95 11.10
CA ALA A 95 12.95 19.67 11.71
C ALA A 95 12.46 21.01 12.28
N GLU A 96 11.55 21.69 11.57
CA GLU A 96 10.89 22.89 12.05
C GLU A 96 9.85 22.55 13.14
N THR A 97 9.94 23.28 14.26
CA THR A 97 9.23 22.94 15.50
C THR A 97 7.70 23.02 15.37
N ASP A 98 7.19 23.95 14.56
CA ASP A 98 5.75 24.23 14.46
C ASP A 98 5.08 23.63 13.22
N GLU A 99 5.86 23.04 12.30
CA GLU A 99 5.34 22.58 11.01
C GLU A 99 4.33 21.44 11.17
N ALA A 100 4.62 20.48 12.06
CA ALA A 100 3.73 19.35 12.34
C ALA A 100 2.37 19.81 12.90
N GLU A 101 2.38 20.76 13.84
CA GLU A 101 1.16 21.25 14.47
C GLU A 101 0.34 22.12 13.51
N ARG A 102 1.01 23.00 12.74
CA ARG A 102 0.35 23.80 11.71
C ARG A 102 -0.36 22.89 10.70
N LEU A 103 0.35 21.90 10.17
CA LEU A 103 -0.21 20.97 9.20
C LEU A 103 -1.35 20.14 9.81
N TRP A 104 -1.24 19.68 11.06
CA TRP A 104 -2.35 19.01 11.74
C TRP A 104 -3.61 19.88 11.79
N ARG A 105 -3.49 21.16 12.15
CA ARG A 105 -4.65 22.09 12.20
C ARG A 105 -5.29 22.25 10.83
N GLU A 106 -4.48 22.40 9.78
CA GLU A 106 -4.94 22.50 8.40
C GLU A 106 -5.70 21.23 7.97
N LEU A 107 -5.10 20.05 8.14
CA LEU A 107 -5.71 18.77 7.75
C LEU A 107 -6.99 18.48 8.55
N ARG A 108 -7.01 18.84 9.85
CA ARG A 108 -8.20 18.65 10.68
C ARG A 108 -9.36 19.54 10.24
N ALA A 109 -9.08 20.74 9.73
CA ALA A 109 -10.11 21.64 9.20
C ALA A 109 -10.77 21.11 7.92
N GLU A 110 -10.09 20.25 7.15
CA GLU A 110 -10.63 19.60 5.95
C GLU A 110 -11.63 18.44 6.26
N ASP A 111 -11.84 18.08 7.54
CA ASP A 111 -12.67 16.95 7.99
C ASP A 111 -12.29 15.61 7.31
N PRO A 112 -11.10 15.04 7.65
CA PRO A 112 -10.52 13.90 6.95
C PRO A 112 -11.35 12.61 7.08
N ARG A 113 -12.34 12.58 7.98
CA ARG A 113 -13.23 11.42 8.17
C ARG A 113 -14.15 11.21 6.97
N ARG A 114 -14.52 12.27 6.25
CA ARG A 114 -15.48 12.22 5.13
C ARG A 114 -15.02 11.32 3.99
N GLU A 115 -13.71 11.22 3.79
CA GLU A 115 -13.12 10.45 2.69
C GLU A 115 -12.91 8.97 3.04
N ILE A 116 -13.13 8.57 4.29
CA ILE A 116 -12.78 7.25 4.80
C ILE A 116 -14.05 6.46 5.13
N PRO A 117 -14.18 5.22 4.64
CA PRO A 117 -15.33 4.39 5.00
C PRO A 117 -15.34 4.06 6.49
N GLU A 118 -16.53 4.04 7.10
CA GLU A 118 -16.71 3.84 8.55
C GLU A 118 -16.01 2.58 9.09
N HIS A 119 -16.04 1.47 8.35
CA HIS A 119 -15.39 0.22 8.77
C HIS A 119 -13.85 0.30 8.81
N TRP A 120 -13.25 1.33 8.22
CA TRP A 120 -11.81 1.63 8.32
C TRP A 120 -11.49 2.67 9.40
N LEU A 121 -12.47 3.41 9.91
CA LEU A 121 -12.29 4.47 10.91
C LEU A 121 -12.18 3.91 12.34
N THR A 122 -11.03 3.30 12.65
CA THR A 122 -10.75 2.86 14.03
C THR A 122 -10.44 4.06 14.94
N PHE A 123 -9.54 4.94 14.51
CA PHE A 123 -9.07 6.11 15.25
C PHE A 123 -9.29 7.38 14.42
N GLU A 124 -9.08 8.54 15.03
CA GLU A 124 -9.00 9.79 14.30
C GLU A 124 -8.00 9.66 13.14
N PRO A 125 -8.35 10.07 11.90
CA PRO A 125 -7.47 9.92 10.74
C PRO A 125 -6.14 10.66 10.88
N VAL A 126 -6.14 11.76 11.64
CA VAL A 126 -4.99 12.62 11.85
C VAL A 126 -4.93 13.05 13.31
N GLU A 127 -3.75 12.97 13.93
CA GLU A 127 -3.51 13.43 15.29
C GLU A 127 -2.16 14.14 15.41
N PHE A 128 -2.04 15.09 16.34
CA PHE A 128 -0.76 15.71 16.67
C PHE A 128 -0.29 15.25 18.05
N ILE A 129 0.96 14.81 18.15
CA ILE A 129 1.61 14.37 19.39
C ILE A 129 2.63 15.43 19.80
N PRO A 130 2.31 16.31 20.77
CA PRO A 130 3.16 17.46 21.11
C PRO A 130 4.54 17.07 21.63
N GLU A 131 4.62 16.03 22.48
CA GLU A 131 5.90 15.62 23.08
C GLU A 131 6.92 15.10 22.04
N LEU A 132 6.43 14.66 20.87
CA LEU A 132 7.27 14.21 19.76
C LEU A 132 7.25 15.18 18.57
N ARG A 133 6.52 16.29 18.67
CA ARG A 133 6.27 17.23 17.55
C ARG A 133 5.92 16.47 16.27
N MET A 134 5.07 15.45 16.43
CA MET A 134 4.80 14.45 15.39
C MET A 134 3.38 14.59 14.90
N LEU A 135 3.22 14.72 13.58
CA LEU A 135 1.95 14.53 12.91
C LEU A 135 1.75 13.04 12.66
N VAL A 136 0.61 12.51 13.05
CA VAL A 136 0.26 11.10 12.89
C VAL A 136 -0.88 10.98 11.89
N GLU A 137 -0.70 10.14 10.87
CA GLU A 137 -1.71 9.77 9.89
C GLU A 137 -2.09 8.29 10.07
N VAL A 138 -3.38 8.01 10.24
CA VAL A 138 -3.91 6.65 10.44
C VAL A 138 -4.46 6.13 9.13
N PHE A 139 -3.88 5.04 8.62
CA PHE A 139 -4.34 4.41 7.38
C PHE A 139 -5.84 4.08 7.47
N PRO A 140 -6.65 4.38 6.45
CA PRO A 140 -6.24 4.69 5.08
C PRO A 140 -6.04 6.18 4.77
N TYR A 141 -6.08 7.06 5.76
CA TYR A 141 -5.74 8.45 5.52
C TYR A 141 -4.27 8.61 5.15
N ASP A 142 -4.04 9.35 4.08
CA ASP A 142 -2.71 9.74 3.62
C ASP A 142 -2.85 11.02 2.81
N ARG A 143 -2.33 12.13 3.33
CA ARG A 143 -2.54 13.45 2.73
C ARG A 143 -1.99 13.59 1.30
N ARG A 144 -1.03 12.72 0.92
CA ARG A 144 -0.43 12.68 -0.43
C ARG A 144 -1.06 11.62 -1.33
N LEU A 145 -1.90 10.73 -0.78
CA LEU A 145 -2.68 9.72 -1.50
C LEU A 145 -4.19 9.88 -1.21
N ARG A 146 -4.73 11.09 -1.46
CA ARG A 146 -6.14 11.44 -1.19
C ARG A 146 -7.17 10.51 -1.88
N ASN A 147 -6.77 9.87 -2.97
CA ASN A 147 -7.57 8.89 -3.70
C ASN A 147 -7.71 7.53 -2.99
N LEU A 148 -6.92 7.24 -1.96
CA LEU A 148 -6.92 5.96 -1.27
C LEU A 148 -8.23 5.68 -0.50
N GLY A 149 -8.75 6.68 0.20
CA GLY A 149 -10.04 6.61 0.89
C GLY A 149 -11.20 6.28 -0.05
N PRO A 150 -11.39 7.04 -1.14
CA PRO A 150 -12.38 6.74 -2.18
C PRO A 150 -12.24 5.34 -2.79
N VAL A 151 -11.02 4.88 -3.09
CA VAL A 151 -10.78 3.53 -3.62
C VAL A 151 -11.25 2.46 -2.63
N LEU A 152 -10.91 2.58 -1.35
CA LEU A 152 -11.35 1.66 -0.30
C LEU A 152 -12.85 1.77 0.00
N GLY A 153 -13.45 2.94 -0.24
CA GLY A 153 -14.89 3.19 -0.19
C GLY A 153 -15.68 2.62 -1.37
N GLY A 154 -14.99 2.05 -2.36
CA GLY A 154 -15.64 1.40 -3.49
C GLY A 154 -15.91 2.30 -4.68
N ALA A 155 -15.18 3.42 -4.83
CA ALA A 155 -15.19 4.23 -6.05
C ALA A 155 -14.74 3.43 -7.31
N VAL A 156 -14.20 2.22 -7.12
CA VAL A 156 -13.77 1.30 -8.18
C VAL A 156 -14.90 0.43 -8.76
N ARG A 157 -16.17 0.65 -8.39
CA ARG A 157 -17.31 -0.14 -8.88
C ARG A 157 -17.49 -0.11 -10.40
N ASP A 158 -17.03 0.95 -11.06
CA ASP A 158 -17.07 1.06 -12.52
C ASP A 158 -16.19 0.00 -13.23
N LEU A 159 -15.32 -0.70 -12.49
CA LEU A 159 -14.56 -1.85 -12.98
C LEU A 159 -15.37 -3.15 -13.01
N GLU A 160 -16.48 -3.24 -12.28
CA GLU A 160 -17.23 -4.50 -12.14
C GLU A 160 -17.62 -5.11 -13.49
N PRO A 161 -18.12 -4.36 -14.49
CA PRO A 161 -18.41 -4.92 -15.81
C PRO A 161 -17.19 -5.59 -16.48
N LEU A 162 -16.01 -4.98 -16.38
CA LEU A 162 -14.77 -5.52 -16.94
C LEU A 162 -14.35 -6.80 -16.22
N LEU A 163 -14.56 -6.88 -14.90
CA LEU A 163 -14.25 -8.06 -14.11
C LEU A 163 -15.23 -9.21 -14.35
N LEU A 164 -16.53 -8.90 -14.45
CA LEU A 164 -17.58 -9.89 -14.71
C LEU A 164 -17.45 -10.51 -16.12
N ALA A 165 -17.04 -9.73 -17.12
CA ALA A 165 -16.78 -10.22 -18.48
C ALA A 165 -15.73 -11.36 -18.52
N ARG A 166 -14.82 -11.41 -17.54
CA ARG A 166 -13.79 -12.45 -17.42
C ARG A 166 -14.32 -13.80 -16.97
N LEU A 167 -15.53 -13.86 -16.40
CA LEU A 167 -16.17 -15.10 -16.00
C LEU A 167 -16.74 -15.87 -17.20
N GLY A 168 -16.66 -15.29 -18.40
CA GLY A 168 -17.19 -15.86 -19.62
C GLY A 168 -18.70 -15.60 -19.78
N PRO A 169 -19.34 -16.28 -20.75
CA PRO A 169 -20.77 -16.11 -21.00
C PRO A 169 -21.62 -16.37 -19.76
N GLY A 170 -22.63 -15.53 -19.53
CA GLY A 170 -23.55 -15.66 -18.40
C GLY A 170 -24.18 -14.33 -17.99
N GLN A 171 -25.23 -14.38 -17.16
CA GLN A 171 -25.87 -13.18 -16.59
C GLN A 171 -25.29 -12.91 -15.20
N TRP A 172 -23.99 -12.63 -15.16
CA TRP A 172 -23.26 -12.44 -13.92
C TRP A 172 -23.67 -11.15 -13.21
N ARG A 173 -23.93 -11.26 -11.91
CA ARG A 173 -24.19 -10.12 -11.01
C ARG A 173 -23.27 -10.20 -9.81
N ALA A 174 -22.65 -9.08 -9.46
CA ALA A 174 -21.80 -9.01 -8.30
C ALA A 174 -22.61 -8.99 -6.99
N GLU A 175 -22.32 -9.93 -6.09
CA GLU A 175 -22.98 -10.10 -4.80
C GLU A 175 -22.15 -9.51 -3.66
N LYS A 176 -20.85 -9.80 -3.61
CA LYS A 176 -19.96 -9.32 -2.54
C LYS A 176 -18.67 -8.73 -3.10
N ARG A 177 -18.20 -7.67 -2.44
CA ARG A 177 -16.94 -6.99 -2.74
C ARG A 177 -16.07 -7.03 -1.49
N ASN A 178 -14.79 -7.29 -1.68
CA ASN A 178 -13.81 -7.22 -0.61
C ASN A 178 -12.54 -6.56 -1.13
N ILE A 179 -12.02 -5.59 -0.38
CA ILE A 179 -10.78 -4.88 -0.70
C ILE A 179 -9.81 -5.09 0.46
N GLU A 180 -8.68 -5.73 0.16
CA GLU A 180 -7.65 -6.04 1.15
C GLU A 180 -6.35 -5.31 0.81
N PRO A 181 -5.84 -4.45 1.70
CA PRO A 181 -4.53 -3.86 1.52
C PRO A 181 -3.43 -4.92 1.57
N THR A 182 -2.62 -4.99 0.50
CA THR A 182 -1.49 -5.94 0.40
C THR A 182 -0.15 -5.26 0.61
N ARG A 183 -0.05 -3.98 0.23
CA ARG A 183 1.15 -3.16 0.43
C ARG A 183 0.74 -1.69 0.54
N TYR A 184 1.38 -0.97 1.43
CA TYR A 184 1.23 0.48 1.55
C TYR A 184 2.62 1.11 1.69
N ARG A 185 2.93 2.06 0.79
CA ARG A 185 4.10 2.93 0.86
C ARG A 185 3.56 4.34 1.11
N THR A 186 3.62 4.81 2.35
CA THR A 186 3.11 6.14 2.71
C THR A 186 3.58 7.20 1.72
N GLU A 187 2.64 8.03 1.29
CA GLU A 187 2.78 9.14 0.35
C GLU A 187 3.19 8.78 -1.08
N LEU A 188 3.42 7.50 -1.39
CA LEU A 188 3.90 7.04 -2.69
C LEU A 188 2.88 6.19 -3.42
N GLY A 189 2.27 5.23 -2.73
CA GLY A 189 1.19 4.44 -3.29
C GLY A 189 0.79 3.23 -2.44
N ALA A 190 -0.32 2.60 -2.83
CA ALA A 190 -0.83 1.39 -2.21
C ALA A 190 -1.11 0.31 -3.25
N ALA A 191 -0.98 -0.95 -2.87
CA ALA A 191 -1.44 -2.09 -3.65
C ALA A 191 -2.53 -2.81 -2.86
N LEU A 192 -3.71 -2.95 -3.46
CA LEU A 192 -4.89 -3.54 -2.85
C LEU A 192 -5.32 -4.76 -3.68
N LYS A 193 -5.77 -5.81 -3.02
CA LYS A 193 -6.43 -6.93 -3.65
C LYS A 193 -7.92 -6.69 -3.65
N TYR A 194 -8.53 -6.66 -4.83
CA TYR A 194 -9.97 -6.55 -5.00
C TYR A 194 -10.53 -7.92 -5.37
N THR A 195 -11.50 -8.39 -4.58
CA THR A 195 -12.19 -9.66 -4.81
C THR A 195 -13.67 -9.40 -5.01
N LEU A 196 -14.18 -9.83 -6.16
CA LEU A 196 -15.59 -9.78 -6.52
C LEU A 196 -16.15 -11.20 -6.47
N GLN A 197 -17.19 -11.42 -5.68
CA GLN A 197 -18.01 -12.63 -5.77
C GLN A 197 -19.21 -12.31 -6.64
N ALA A 198 -19.43 -13.12 -7.66
CA ALA A 198 -20.50 -12.95 -8.62
C ALA A 198 -21.35 -14.21 -8.71
N ARG A 199 -22.62 -14.04 -9.06
CA ARG A 199 -23.56 -15.13 -9.30
C ARG A 199 -24.22 -14.96 -10.67
N ASP A 200 -24.26 -16.03 -11.44
CA ASP A 200 -24.99 -16.10 -12.69
C ASP A 200 -26.49 -16.23 -12.39
N ALA A 201 -27.28 -15.27 -12.89
CA ALA A 201 -28.72 -15.24 -12.67
C ALA A 201 -29.45 -16.43 -13.31
N LEU A 202 -28.89 -17.04 -14.37
CA LEU A 202 -29.53 -18.14 -15.09
C LEU A 202 -29.24 -19.50 -14.46
N THR A 203 -27.98 -19.74 -14.10
CA THR A 203 -27.53 -21.06 -13.62
C THR A 203 -27.42 -21.12 -12.10
N ALA A 204 -27.61 -19.99 -11.41
CA ALA A 204 -27.33 -19.81 -9.99
C ALA A 204 -25.88 -20.12 -9.58
N ARG A 205 -24.97 -20.34 -10.53
CA ARG A 205 -23.54 -20.59 -10.29
C ARG A 205 -22.89 -19.37 -9.67
N SER A 206 -22.09 -19.57 -8.63
CA SER A 206 -21.28 -18.51 -8.01
C SER A 206 -19.81 -18.68 -8.38
N GLU A 207 -19.16 -17.56 -8.70
CA GLU A 207 -17.75 -17.48 -9.04
C GLU A 207 -17.06 -16.33 -8.34
N SER A 208 -15.74 -16.39 -8.24
CA SER A 208 -14.94 -15.30 -7.70
C SER A 208 -13.89 -14.85 -8.71
N VAL A 209 -13.88 -13.55 -9.00
CA VAL A 209 -12.85 -12.89 -9.82
C VAL A 209 -12.04 -11.95 -8.96
N ARG A 210 -10.74 -11.87 -9.23
CA ARG A 210 -9.78 -11.07 -8.46
C ARG A 210 -8.95 -10.20 -9.38
N CYS A 211 -8.62 -9.02 -8.89
CA CYS A 211 -7.65 -8.12 -9.50
C CYS A 211 -6.84 -7.39 -8.42
N TYR A 212 -5.75 -6.75 -8.84
CA TYR A 212 -4.92 -5.90 -7.99
C TYR A 212 -5.05 -4.45 -8.42
N LEU A 213 -5.33 -3.57 -7.46
CA LEU A 213 -5.40 -2.13 -7.62
C LEU A 213 -4.09 -1.52 -7.14
N LYS A 214 -3.37 -0.82 -8.01
CA LYS A 214 -2.20 -0.02 -7.64
C LYS A 214 -2.60 1.46 -7.65
N VAL A 215 -2.72 2.02 -6.46
CA VAL A 215 -3.10 3.41 -6.20
C VAL A 215 -1.84 4.25 -6.16
N TYR A 216 -1.77 5.30 -6.99
CA TYR A 216 -0.61 6.18 -7.09
C TYR A 216 -0.95 7.60 -6.62
N ARG A 217 0.07 8.34 -6.19
CA ARG A 217 -0.03 9.77 -5.89
C ARG A 217 -0.19 10.63 -7.14
N ASN A 218 0.26 10.14 -8.29
CA ASN A 218 0.33 10.85 -9.57
C ASN A 218 -0.14 9.93 -10.72
N GLN A 219 -0.05 10.40 -11.98
CA GLN A 219 -0.52 9.66 -13.15
C GLN A 219 0.45 8.56 -13.67
N ARG A 220 1.50 8.19 -12.92
CA ARG A 220 2.48 7.17 -13.38
C ARG A 220 1.85 5.80 -13.69
N GLY A 221 0.67 5.51 -13.13
CA GLY A 221 -0.06 4.29 -13.44
C GLY A 221 -0.53 4.21 -14.90
N GLU A 222 -0.72 5.35 -15.58
CA GLU A 222 -1.16 5.42 -16.98
C GLU A 222 -0.06 4.97 -17.95
N GLU A 223 1.16 5.47 -17.78
CA GLU A 223 2.33 5.01 -18.56
C GLU A 223 2.55 3.51 -18.38
N SER A 224 2.40 3.02 -17.14
CA SER A 224 2.50 1.58 -16.83
C SER A 224 1.38 0.76 -17.48
N PHE A 225 0.16 1.31 -17.56
CA PHE A 225 -0.97 0.68 -18.23
C PHE A 225 -0.69 0.47 -19.72
N GLU A 226 -0.27 1.53 -20.42
CA GLU A 226 -0.01 1.47 -21.86
C GLU A 226 1.18 0.56 -22.20
N LEU A 227 2.24 0.57 -21.38
CA LEU A 227 3.35 -0.36 -21.51
C LEU A 227 2.88 -1.82 -21.37
N LEU A 228 2.16 -2.14 -20.30
CA LEU A 228 1.66 -3.50 -20.06
C LEU A 228 0.68 -3.95 -21.16
N ARG A 229 -0.11 -3.02 -21.71
CA ARG A 229 -1.06 -3.29 -22.79
C ARG A 229 -0.32 -3.57 -24.10
N SER A 230 0.75 -2.82 -24.40
CA SER A 230 1.65 -3.10 -25.51
C SER A 230 2.30 -4.48 -25.38
N LEU A 231 2.82 -4.80 -24.20
CA LEU A 231 3.49 -6.09 -23.94
C LEU A 231 2.54 -7.28 -23.99
N SER A 232 1.34 -7.14 -23.43
CA SER A 232 0.33 -8.20 -23.45
C SER A 232 -0.12 -8.55 -24.88
N ARG A 233 -0.25 -7.54 -25.76
CA ARG A 233 -0.57 -7.76 -27.18
C ARG A 233 0.54 -8.51 -27.93
N ARG A 234 1.81 -8.23 -27.62
CA ARG A 234 2.96 -8.94 -28.21
C ARG A 234 3.04 -10.40 -27.75
N ALA A 235 2.81 -10.65 -26.46
CA ALA A 235 2.87 -12.00 -25.88
C ALA A 235 1.81 -12.96 -26.46
N GLY A 236 0.63 -12.45 -26.84
CA GLY A 236 -0.43 -13.23 -27.50
C GLY A 236 -0.02 -13.85 -28.85
N ASN A 237 1.07 -13.38 -29.45
CA ASN A 237 1.59 -13.89 -30.73
C ASN A 237 2.60 -15.04 -30.56
N GLY A 238 2.83 -15.54 -29.33
CA GLY A 238 3.65 -16.72 -29.06
C GLY A 238 5.17 -16.48 -29.14
N GLN A 239 5.62 -15.23 -29.13
CA GLN A 239 7.02 -14.86 -29.38
C GLN A 239 7.84 -14.53 -28.13
N ASN A 240 7.23 -14.49 -26.93
CA ASN A 240 7.90 -13.93 -25.75
C ASN A 240 8.46 -15.00 -24.82
N LEU A 241 9.73 -14.82 -24.43
CA LEU A 241 10.44 -15.64 -23.42
C LEU A 241 10.02 -15.31 -21.98
N TYR A 242 9.07 -14.41 -21.80
CA TYR A 242 8.53 -13.99 -20.51
C TYR A 242 7.05 -13.59 -20.64
N SER A 243 6.34 -13.60 -19.53
CA SER A 243 4.95 -13.16 -19.44
C SER A 243 4.83 -11.94 -18.54
N VAL A 244 3.92 -11.04 -18.88
CA VAL A 244 3.54 -9.91 -18.04
C VAL A 244 2.11 -10.12 -17.53
N VAL A 245 1.81 -9.50 -16.40
CA VAL A 245 0.43 -9.49 -15.89
C VAL A 245 -0.46 -8.68 -16.83
N GLY A 246 -1.64 -9.20 -17.15
CA GLY A 246 -2.59 -8.49 -17.99
C GLY A 246 -3.07 -7.20 -17.32
N PRO A 247 -3.02 -6.04 -18.00
CA PRO A 247 -3.69 -4.85 -17.53
C PRO A 247 -5.19 -4.93 -17.83
N ILE A 248 -6.02 -4.61 -16.84
CA ILE A 248 -7.48 -4.57 -16.99
C ILE A 248 -7.95 -3.16 -17.36
N GLY A 249 -7.36 -2.14 -16.74
CA GLY A 249 -7.74 -0.74 -16.98
C GLY A 249 -6.91 0.24 -16.16
N TYR A 250 -7.07 1.51 -16.48
CA TYR A 250 -6.56 2.64 -15.70
C TYR A 250 -7.72 3.58 -15.36
N LEU A 251 -7.87 3.90 -14.07
CA LEU A 251 -8.87 4.84 -13.57
C LEU A 251 -8.17 6.18 -13.32
N SER A 252 -8.25 7.11 -14.26
CA SER A 252 -7.57 8.41 -14.22
C SER A 252 -7.94 9.23 -12.98
N GLU A 253 -9.24 9.31 -12.68
CA GLU A 253 -9.78 10.07 -11.54
C GLU A 253 -9.29 9.53 -10.20
N LEU A 254 -9.07 8.21 -10.13
CA LEU A 254 -8.56 7.53 -8.94
C LEU A 254 -7.06 7.27 -9.00
N ARG A 255 -6.35 7.71 -10.04
CA ARG A 255 -4.92 7.43 -10.29
C ARG A 255 -4.56 5.97 -10.00
N THR A 256 -5.41 5.05 -10.46
CA THR A 256 -5.37 3.64 -10.05
C THR A 256 -5.23 2.73 -11.26
N LEU A 257 -4.14 1.96 -11.28
CA LEU A 257 -3.89 0.90 -12.27
C LEU A 257 -4.51 -0.42 -11.79
N VAL A 258 -5.26 -1.07 -12.66
CA VAL A 258 -5.97 -2.32 -12.40
C VAL A 258 -5.30 -3.44 -13.16
N LEU A 259 -4.82 -4.45 -12.44
CA LEU A 259 -4.07 -5.58 -12.99
C LEU A 259 -4.75 -6.89 -12.66
N GLU A 260 -4.59 -7.87 -13.53
CA GLU A 260 -4.94 -9.25 -13.24
C GLU A 260 -4.23 -9.81 -12.01
N GLU A 261 -4.80 -10.85 -11.40
CA GLU A 261 -4.03 -11.69 -10.48
C GLU A 261 -3.03 -12.53 -11.28
N ALA A 262 -1.74 -12.34 -11.00
CA ALA A 262 -0.71 -13.21 -11.55
C ALA A 262 -0.85 -14.62 -10.97
N ALA A 263 -1.07 -15.62 -11.84
CA ALA A 263 -1.18 -17.00 -11.43
C ALA A 263 0.17 -17.58 -10.96
N GLY A 264 0.12 -18.57 -10.07
CA GLY A 264 1.29 -19.33 -9.64
C GLY A 264 1.85 -18.92 -8.28
N THR A 265 3.11 -19.29 -8.05
CA THR A 265 3.82 -19.09 -6.76
C THR A 265 4.91 -18.03 -6.94
N SER A 266 5.06 -17.12 -5.98
CA SER A 266 6.10 -16.09 -6.08
C SER A 266 7.50 -16.70 -5.89
N LEU A 267 8.52 -16.12 -6.55
CA LEU A 267 9.91 -16.53 -6.35
C LEU A 267 10.32 -16.46 -4.87
N GLN A 268 9.86 -15.43 -4.14
CA GLN A 268 10.11 -15.32 -2.71
C GLN A 268 9.58 -16.54 -1.93
N GLN A 269 8.37 -17.02 -2.24
CA GLN A 269 7.81 -18.21 -1.60
C GLN A 269 8.61 -19.47 -1.94
N ILE A 270 9.12 -19.57 -3.17
CA ILE A 270 9.99 -20.66 -3.60
C ILE A 270 11.29 -20.64 -2.78
N LEU A 271 11.96 -19.49 -2.72
CA LEU A 271 13.22 -19.31 -1.98
C LEU A 271 13.07 -19.62 -0.48
N LEU A 272 11.94 -19.29 0.12
CA LEU A 272 11.69 -19.55 1.55
C LEU A 272 11.33 -21.01 1.87
N ARG A 273 10.87 -21.80 0.89
CA ARG A 273 10.31 -23.14 1.13
C ARG A 273 11.11 -24.28 0.53
N GLN A 274 11.79 -24.04 -0.58
CA GLN A 274 12.51 -25.09 -1.30
C GLN A 274 13.96 -25.17 -0.84
N ARG A 275 14.46 -26.40 -0.67
CA ARG A 275 15.86 -26.65 -0.33
C ARG A 275 16.82 -26.29 -1.48
N ASP A 276 16.36 -26.43 -2.72
CA ASP A 276 17.12 -26.09 -3.93
C ASP A 276 16.25 -25.28 -4.90
N PRO A 277 16.38 -23.94 -4.93
CA PRO A 277 15.62 -23.05 -5.81
C PRO A 277 16.30 -22.82 -7.17
N THR A 278 17.39 -23.52 -7.51
CA THR A 278 18.26 -23.21 -8.66
C THR A 278 17.49 -23.15 -9.98
N ALA A 279 16.58 -24.10 -10.24
CA ALA A 279 15.81 -24.13 -11.48
C ALA A 279 14.87 -22.93 -11.60
N ALA A 280 14.19 -22.55 -10.52
CA ALA A 280 13.29 -21.39 -10.49
C ALA A 280 14.06 -20.08 -10.68
N VAL A 281 15.21 -19.92 -9.99
CA VAL A 281 16.07 -18.74 -10.15
C VAL A 281 16.59 -18.63 -11.59
N ARG A 282 17.00 -19.75 -12.20
CA ARG A 282 17.44 -19.78 -13.60
C ARG A 282 16.34 -19.38 -14.58
N ALA A 283 15.11 -19.83 -14.35
CA ALA A 283 13.96 -19.44 -15.16
C ALA A 283 13.68 -17.94 -15.06
N VAL A 284 13.70 -17.38 -13.84
CA VAL A 284 13.52 -15.94 -13.63
C VAL A 284 14.66 -15.14 -14.26
N ALA A 285 15.92 -15.57 -14.12
CA ALA A 285 17.06 -14.91 -14.72
C ALA A 285 16.94 -14.82 -16.25
N ARG A 286 16.49 -15.90 -16.91
CA ARG A 286 16.24 -15.90 -18.37
C ARG A 286 15.10 -14.95 -18.75
N ALA A 287 14.00 -14.96 -18.01
CA ALA A 287 12.88 -14.05 -18.26
C ALA A 287 13.27 -12.58 -18.09
N VAL A 288 14.05 -12.25 -17.05
CA VAL A 288 14.59 -10.90 -16.83
C VAL A 288 15.56 -10.50 -17.93
N ALA A 289 16.46 -11.39 -18.34
CA ALA A 289 17.38 -11.13 -19.45
C ALA A 289 16.62 -10.84 -20.75
N ALA A 290 15.59 -11.64 -21.06
CA ALA A 290 14.75 -11.43 -22.23
C ALA A 290 13.99 -10.09 -22.17
N LEU A 291 13.44 -9.71 -21.01
CA LEU A 291 12.77 -8.42 -20.82
C LEU A 291 13.73 -7.24 -21.06
N ASN A 292 14.97 -7.33 -20.58
CA ASN A 292 15.96 -6.26 -20.76
C ASN A 292 16.49 -6.15 -22.20
N GLN A 293 16.37 -7.21 -22.99
CA GLN A 293 16.77 -7.24 -24.40
C GLN A 293 15.61 -6.92 -25.35
N ASP A 294 14.38 -6.85 -24.85
CA ASP A 294 13.20 -6.52 -25.65
C ASP A 294 13.23 -5.03 -26.01
N ASP A 295 12.88 -4.70 -27.25
CA ASP A 295 12.68 -3.32 -27.65
C ASP A 295 11.31 -2.86 -27.13
N LEU A 296 11.32 -2.31 -25.92
CA LEU A 296 10.12 -1.86 -25.25
C LEU A 296 9.57 -0.56 -25.84
N GLY A 297 10.27 0.10 -26.76
CA GLY A 297 9.88 1.41 -27.30
C GLY A 297 9.75 2.48 -26.21
N LEU A 298 10.40 2.27 -25.05
CA LEU A 298 10.35 3.20 -23.93
C LEU A 298 11.18 4.44 -24.30
N ALA A 299 10.48 5.54 -24.60
CA ALA A 299 11.10 6.84 -24.92
C ALA A 299 11.90 7.45 -23.75
N ARG A 300 11.83 6.86 -22.55
CA ARG A 300 12.64 7.23 -21.40
C ARG A 300 13.83 6.29 -21.28
N SER A 301 14.96 6.71 -21.81
CA SER A 301 16.18 6.58 -21.02
C SER A 301 15.99 7.52 -19.84
N ASP A 302 15.61 7.02 -18.67
CA ASP A 302 15.72 7.85 -17.47
C ASP A 302 17.19 8.25 -17.38
N SER A 303 17.48 9.50 -17.72
CA SER A 303 18.82 10.01 -17.51
C SER A 303 19.12 9.84 -16.03
N LEU A 304 20.38 9.60 -15.67
CA LEU A 304 20.79 9.56 -14.27
C LEU A 304 20.26 10.78 -13.51
N ALA A 305 20.15 11.93 -14.17
CA ALA A 305 19.53 13.15 -13.64
C ALA A 305 18.02 12.99 -13.31
N GLY A 306 17.22 12.38 -14.18
CA GLY A 306 15.81 12.08 -13.89
C GLY A 306 15.62 11.07 -12.75
N GLN A 307 16.50 10.08 -12.65
CA GLN A 307 16.51 9.14 -11.52
C GLN A 307 16.93 9.84 -10.21
N LEU A 308 17.86 10.79 -10.28
CA LEU A 308 18.29 11.61 -9.14
C LEU A 308 17.21 12.61 -8.72
N GLU A 309 16.41 13.17 -9.64
CA GLU A 309 15.26 14.02 -9.33
C GLU A 309 14.14 13.25 -8.64
N ASP A 310 13.84 12.03 -9.10
CA ASP A 310 12.90 11.14 -8.42
C ASP A 310 13.38 10.76 -7.02
N VAL A 311 14.68 10.57 -6.86
CA VAL A 311 15.33 10.37 -5.56
C VAL A 311 15.36 11.66 -4.73
N ALA A 312 15.35 12.86 -5.33
CA ALA A 312 15.33 14.15 -4.63
C ALA A 312 13.91 14.60 -4.24
N GLN A 313 12.87 14.09 -4.92
CA GLN A 313 11.45 14.35 -4.63
C GLN A 313 10.77 13.23 -3.81
N GLU A 314 11.54 12.24 -3.32
CA GLU A 314 11.14 11.19 -2.36
C GLU A 314 11.62 11.48 -0.94
#